data_AF-A0A1V6SZ57-F1
#
_entry.id   AF-A0A1V6SZ57-F1
#
_cell.length_a   1.000
_cell.length_b   1.000
_cell.length_c   1.000
_cell.angle_alpha   90.00
_cell.angle_beta   90.00
_cell.angle_gamma   90.00
#
_symmetry.space_group_name_H-M   'P 1'
#
loop_
_entity.id
_entity.type
_entity.pdbx_description
1 polymer ?
#
loop_
_entity_poly.entity_id
_entity_poly.type
_entity_poly.pdbx_seq_one_letter_code
_entity_poly.pdbx_strand_id
1 'polypeptide(L)'
;MSLSDLRVSPRADPDLQSDVDCLILDYLVCLAIESTFTAAESPSNTNKAEEANSLVQTVSSFKNIISRSSINHDLQVKLHLLHVAHILHQYNRDGPRNPEYPIAEIALEFMKLCHSASTKVSRSRWIDVTGQFMRQSRFDAQENALMDPSSESFRFPSFGDFGEERIPFYELVLWIDEHLDEEFSQIGFDEIPYDVQTSPGRKSAFHAAQEGRKKYPLNQFKETVMLFLLDLMTTLDQPVLMQLERGKLGNLSRMETELLLQRVGIR
;
A
#
# COMPACT_ATOMS: atom_id res chain seq x y z
N MET A 1 26.59 -47.96 27.19
CA MET A 1 26.08 -46.59 26.99
C MET A 1 25.34 -46.57 25.68
N SER A 2 24.01 -46.51 25.73
CA SER A 2 23.15 -46.56 24.54
C SER A 2 23.00 -45.16 23.93
N LEU A 3 23.12 -45.05 22.62
CA LEU A 3 22.98 -43.83 21.81
C LEU A 3 21.51 -43.33 21.69
N SER A 4 20.62 -43.80 22.56
CA SER A 4 19.18 -43.50 22.52
C SER A 4 18.77 -42.19 23.20
N ASP A 5 19.72 -41.45 23.80
CA ASP A 5 19.47 -40.17 24.48
C ASP A 5 19.78 -38.94 23.61
N LEU A 6 19.79 -39.07 22.27
CA LEU A 6 19.73 -37.91 21.40
C LEU A 6 18.34 -37.28 21.55
N ARG A 7 18.27 -36.33 22.49
CA ARG A 7 17.15 -35.42 22.72
C ARG A 7 16.64 -34.90 21.37
N VAL A 8 15.53 -35.46 20.91
CA VAL A 8 14.65 -34.78 19.98
C VAL A 8 14.29 -33.48 20.68
N SER A 9 14.81 -32.35 20.19
CA SER A 9 14.38 -31.04 20.66
C SER A 9 12.86 -31.05 20.61
N PRO A 10 12.14 -30.80 21.72
CA PRO A 10 10.69 -30.73 21.66
C PRO A 10 10.36 -29.69 20.60
N ARG A 11 9.64 -30.10 19.54
CA ARG A 11 9.08 -29.14 18.61
C ARG A 11 8.25 -28.18 19.45
N ALA A 12 8.44 -26.88 19.21
CA ALA A 12 7.59 -25.87 19.82
C ALA A 12 6.12 -26.27 19.58
N ASP A 13 5.29 -25.99 20.57
CA ASP A 13 3.84 -26.12 20.44
C ASP A 13 3.43 -25.44 19.11
N PRO A 14 2.72 -26.13 18.20
CA PRO A 14 2.34 -25.57 16.91
C PRO A 14 1.60 -24.24 17.02
N ASP A 15 0.84 -24.01 18.11
CA ASP A 15 0.18 -22.74 18.36
C ASP A 15 1.20 -21.65 18.71
N LEU A 16 2.18 -21.97 19.56
CA LEU A 16 3.30 -21.07 19.90
C LEU A 16 4.17 -20.73 18.67
N GLN A 17 4.39 -21.71 17.79
CA GLN A 17 5.13 -21.48 16.53
C GLN A 17 4.37 -20.48 15.65
N SER A 18 3.04 -20.62 15.54
CA SER A 18 2.20 -19.70 14.76
C SER A 18 2.26 -18.27 15.30
N ASP A 19 2.24 -18.10 16.62
CA ASP A 19 2.35 -16.78 17.27
C ASP A 19 3.72 -16.14 16.99
N VAL A 20 4.80 -16.91 17.14
CA VAL A 20 6.17 -16.43 16.87
C VAL A 20 6.32 -16.05 15.40
N ASP A 21 5.81 -16.86 14.48
CA ASP A 21 5.83 -16.59 13.06
C ASP A 21 5.08 -15.29 12.72
N CYS A 22 3.91 -15.06 13.33
CA CYS A 22 3.17 -13.80 13.17
C CYS A 22 3.93 -12.59 13.73
N LEU A 23 4.59 -12.72 14.89
CA LEU A 23 5.42 -11.65 15.48
C LEU A 23 6.61 -11.29 14.59
N ILE A 24 7.27 -12.29 14.00
CA ILE A 24 8.37 -12.08 13.06
C ILE A 24 7.87 -11.40 11.79
N LEU A 25 6.75 -11.86 11.22
CA LEU A 25 6.19 -11.24 10.03
C LEU A 25 5.80 -9.77 10.30
N ASP A 26 5.15 -9.49 11.43
CA ASP A 26 4.75 -8.13 11.81
C ASP A 26 5.95 -7.18 11.91
N TYR A 27 7.03 -7.65 12.53
CA TYR A 27 8.29 -6.93 12.59
C TYR A 27 8.89 -6.66 11.21
N LEU A 28 9.01 -7.70 10.37
CA LEU A 28 9.58 -7.58 9.02
C LEU A 28 8.76 -6.63 8.14
N VAL A 29 7.43 -6.68 8.23
CA VAL A 29 6.54 -5.78 7.49
C VAL A 29 6.79 -4.33 7.91
N CYS A 30 6.85 -4.04 9.21
CA CYS A 30 7.07 -2.68 9.68
C CYS A 30 8.46 -2.15 9.28
N LEU A 31 9.50 -2.98 9.34
CA LEU A 31 10.82 -2.61 8.81
C LEU A 31 10.78 -2.31 7.30
N ALA A 32 10.08 -3.13 6.53
CA ALA A 32 9.96 -2.93 5.08
C ALA A 32 9.18 -1.65 4.75
N ILE A 33 8.17 -1.29 5.54
CA ILE A 33 7.42 -0.03 5.42
C ILE A 33 8.36 1.16 5.68
N GLU A 34 9.07 1.15 6.81
CA GLU A 34 10.02 2.22 7.18
C GLU A 34 11.11 2.40 6.11
N SER A 35 11.65 1.30 5.60
CA SER A 35 12.65 1.31 4.53
C SER A 35 12.09 1.86 3.22
N THR A 36 10.86 1.47 2.84
CA THR A 36 10.18 1.96 1.63
C THR A 36 9.93 3.47 1.70
N PHE A 37 9.50 3.98 2.85
CA PHE A 37 9.31 5.41 3.07
C PHE A 37 10.63 6.18 3.02
N THR A 38 11.67 5.65 3.66
CA THR A 38 13.02 6.24 3.63
C THR A 38 13.62 6.27 2.20
N ALA A 39 13.32 5.26 1.38
CA ALA A 39 13.70 5.23 -0.02
C ALA A 39 12.90 6.24 -0.87
N ALA A 40 11.61 6.41 -0.59
CA ALA A 40 10.75 7.38 -1.27
C ALA A 40 11.16 8.84 -1.02
N GLU A 41 11.67 9.17 0.17
CA GLU A 41 12.21 10.51 0.50
C GLU A 41 13.53 10.81 -0.23
N SER A 42 14.28 9.78 -0.62
CA SER A 42 15.61 9.89 -1.23
C SER A 42 15.69 9.12 -2.56
N PRO A 43 14.89 9.49 -3.59
CA PRO A 43 14.74 8.69 -4.80
C PRO A 43 16.03 8.55 -5.64
N SER A 44 17.01 9.41 -5.43
CA SER A 44 18.33 9.32 -6.07
C SER A 44 19.27 8.30 -5.42
N ASN A 45 18.92 7.73 -4.27
CA ASN A 45 19.76 6.78 -3.55
C ASN A 45 19.37 5.34 -3.90
N THR A 46 20.10 4.77 -4.86
CA THR A 46 19.87 3.39 -5.35
C THR A 46 20.01 2.35 -4.25
N ASN A 47 20.93 2.54 -3.31
CA ASN A 47 21.17 1.58 -2.23
C ASN A 47 19.96 1.45 -1.30
N LYS A 48 19.32 2.58 -0.95
CA LYS A 48 18.09 2.58 -0.15
C LYS A 48 16.92 1.89 -0.87
N ALA A 49 16.80 2.09 -2.18
CA ALA A 49 15.76 1.45 -2.97
C ALA A 49 15.99 -0.07 -3.09
N GLU A 50 17.24 -0.51 -3.26
CA GLU A 50 17.60 -1.94 -3.28
C GLU A 50 17.36 -2.61 -1.93
N GLU A 51 17.68 -1.93 -0.82
CA GLU A 51 17.39 -2.40 0.53
C GLU A 51 15.89 -2.58 0.77
N ALA A 52 15.09 -1.56 0.43
CA ALA A 52 13.63 -1.63 0.55
C ALA A 52 13.04 -2.78 -0.29
N ASN A 53 13.50 -2.93 -1.54
CA ASN A 53 13.07 -4.03 -2.41
C ASN A 53 13.44 -5.41 -1.84
N SER A 54 14.66 -5.55 -1.29
CA SER A 54 15.09 -6.79 -0.64
C SER A 54 14.19 -7.14 0.55
N LEU A 55 13.86 -6.15 1.40
CA LEU A 55 12.99 -6.37 2.55
C LEU A 55 11.57 -6.77 2.14
N VAL A 56 11.00 -6.16 1.10
CA VAL A 56 9.69 -6.55 0.54
C VAL A 56 9.71 -8.00 0.03
N GLN A 57 10.80 -8.42 -0.62
CA GLN A 57 10.96 -9.81 -1.06
C GLN A 57 11.10 -10.78 0.12
N THR A 58 11.80 -10.38 1.18
CA THR A 58 11.89 -11.17 2.43
C THR A 58 10.51 -11.34 3.06
N VAL A 59 9.73 -10.26 3.19
CA VAL A 59 8.35 -10.31 3.71
C VAL A 59 7.49 -11.27 2.88
N SER A 60 7.54 -11.16 1.54
CA SER A 60 6.76 -12.00 0.63
C SER A 60 7.14 -13.47 0.75
N SER A 61 8.44 -13.76 0.80
CA SER A 61 8.96 -15.11 0.99
C SER A 61 8.53 -15.69 2.33
N PHE A 62 8.64 -14.90 3.40
CA PHE A 62 8.26 -15.35 4.75
C PHE A 62 6.76 -15.57 4.88
N LYS A 63 5.93 -14.65 4.36
CA LYS A 63 4.46 -14.80 4.31
C LYS A 63 4.06 -16.10 3.62
N ASN A 64 4.70 -16.44 2.49
CA ASN A 64 4.42 -17.66 1.76
C ASN A 64 4.77 -18.92 2.57
N ILE A 65 5.83 -18.89 3.36
CA ILE A 65 6.23 -20.01 4.24
C ILE A 65 5.18 -20.22 5.35
N ILE A 66 4.68 -19.14 5.94
CA ILE A 66 3.79 -19.21 7.11
C ILE A 66 2.29 -19.29 6.75
N SER A 67 1.93 -19.50 5.48
CA SER A 67 0.55 -19.46 4.92
C SER A 67 -0.52 -20.33 5.61
N ARG A 68 -0.16 -21.05 6.68
CA ARG A 68 -1.06 -21.83 7.54
C ARG A 68 -1.52 -21.09 8.80
N SER A 69 -0.86 -19.99 9.16
CA SER A 69 -1.16 -19.20 10.36
C SER A 69 -2.29 -18.20 10.10
N SER A 70 -3.23 -18.07 11.03
CA SER A 70 -4.26 -17.02 10.97
C SER A 70 -3.63 -15.66 11.28
N ILE A 71 -3.41 -14.87 10.25
CA ILE A 71 -2.88 -13.51 10.38
C ILE A 71 -3.98 -12.61 10.95
N ASN A 72 -3.68 -11.85 12.01
CA ASN A 72 -4.63 -10.92 12.60
C ASN A 72 -4.94 -9.73 11.65
N HIS A 73 -6.03 -9.01 11.94
CA HIS A 73 -6.49 -7.93 11.07
C HIS A 73 -5.48 -6.78 10.94
N ASP A 74 -4.81 -6.38 12.03
CA ASP A 74 -3.82 -5.29 12.02
C ASP A 74 -2.63 -5.62 11.10
N LEU A 75 -2.10 -6.85 11.17
CA LEU A 75 -1.04 -7.34 10.31
C LEU A 75 -1.49 -7.46 8.84
N GLN A 76 -2.75 -7.80 8.56
CA GLN A 76 -3.28 -7.74 7.20
C GLN A 76 -3.28 -6.31 6.65
N VAL A 77 -3.69 -5.33 7.46
CA VAL A 77 -3.67 -3.92 7.07
C VAL A 77 -2.23 -3.46 6.80
N LYS A 78 -1.26 -3.82 7.66
CA LYS A 78 0.17 -3.50 7.44
C LYS A 78 0.72 -4.13 6.17
N LEU A 79 0.38 -5.39 5.88
CA LEU A 79 0.78 -6.06 4.63
C LEU A 79 0.24 -5.34 3.40
N HIS A 80 -1.02 -4.90 3.45
CA HIS A 80 -1.64 -4.15 2.36
C HIS A 80 -1.03 -2.75 2.23
N LEU A 81 -0.75 -2.07 3.35
CA LEU A 81 -0.07 -0.79 3.39
C LEU A 81 1.31 -0.89 2.73
N LEU A 82 2.10 -1.90 3.09
CA LEU A 82 3.39 -2.17 2.46
C LEU A 82 3.24 -2.37 0.96
N HIS A 83 2.24 -3.14 0.52
CA HIS A 83 1.99 -3.36 -0.90
C HIS A 83 1.74 -2.05 -1.66
N VAL A 84 0.82 -1.21 -1.17
CA VAL A 84 0.49 0.09 -1.79
C VAL A 84 1.70 1.03 -1.78
N ALA A 85 2.42 1.12 -0.66
CA ALA A 85 3.62 1.94 -0.55
C ALA A 85 4.69 1.50 -1.55
N HIS A 86 4.87 0.18 -1.71
CA HIS A 86 5.87 -0.38 -2.61
C HIS A 86 5.54 -0.15 -4.09
N ILE A 87 4.32 -0.44 -4.54
CA ILE A 87 3.93 -0.22 -5.94
C ILE A 87 3.94 1.28 -6.29
N LEU A 88 3.59 2.16 -5.35
CA LEU A 88 3.71 3.61 -5.53
C LEU A 88 5.18 4.06 -5.63
N HIS A 89 6.06 3.48 -4.81
CA HIS A 89 7.50 3.75 -4.88
C HIS A 89 8.09 3.30 -6.22
N GLN A 90 7.73 2.11 -6.70
CA GLN A 90 8.15 1.61 -8.01
C GLN A 90 7.66 2.50 -9.15
N TYR A 91 6.37 2.88 -9.13
CA TYR A 91 5.81 3.83 -10.10
C TYR A 91 6.57 5.16 -10.10
N ASN A 92 7.01 5.65 -8.94
CA ASN A 92 7.80 6.87 -8.85
C ASN A 92 9.19 6.72 -9.48
N ARG A 93 9.84 5.56 -9.31
CA ARG A 93 11.19 5.30 -9.79
C ARG A 93 11.25 5.12 -11.30
N ASP A 94 10.35 4.31 -11.83
CA ASP A 94 10.38 3.90 -13.24
C ASP A 94 9.48 4.80 -14.12
N GLY A 95 8.65 5.63 -13.47
CA GLY A 95 7.76 6.60 -14.11
C GLY A 95 6.53 5.97 -14.77
N PRO A 96 5.71 6.77 -15.47
CA PRO A 96 4.53 6.30 -16.21
C PRO A 96 4.85 5.34 -17.38
N ARG A 97 6.14 5.03 -17.58
CA ARG A 97 6.64 4.08 -18.57
C ARG A 97 6.73 2.65 -18.04
N ASN A 98 6.53 2.42 -16.74
CA ASN A 98 6.42 1.07 -16.22
C ASN A 98 4.98 0.56 -16.43
N PRO A 99 4.74 -0.36 -17.39
CA PRO A 99 3.41 -0.89 -17.67
C PRO A 99 2.90 -1.82 -16.57
N GLU A 100 3.76 -2.18 -15.61
CA GLU A 100 3.45 -3.19 -14.59
C GLU A 100 2.49 -2.66 -13.52
N TYR A 101 2.44 -1.33 -13.29
CA TYR A 101 1.53 -0.72 -12.30
C TYR A 101 1.00 0.65 -12.75
N PRO A 102 -0.07 0.71 -13.58
CA PRO A 102 -0.79 1.95 -13.85
C PRO A 102 -1.32 2.59 -12.56
N ILE A 103 -1.35 3.93 -12.47
CA ILE A 103 -1.91 4.65 -11.29
C ILE A 103 -3.31 4.15 -10.93
N ALA A 104 -4.12 3.78 -11.92
CA ALA A 104 -5.47 3.27 -11.69
C ALA A 104 -5.51 1.92 -10.95
N GLU A 105 -4.50 1.06 -11.14
CA GLU A 105 -4.38 -0.19 -10.39
C GLU A 105 -3.89 0.09 -8.96
N ILE A 106 -2.95 1.01 -8.80
CA ILE A 106 -2.52 1.47 -7.47
C ILE A 106 -3.69 2.08 -6.71
N ALA A 107 -4.58 2.81 -7.38
CA ALA A 107 -5.79 3.37 -6.79
C ALA A 107 -6.71 2.27 -6.23
N LEU A 108 -6.82 1.14 -6.91
CA LEU A 108 -7.62 0.01 -6.45
C LEU A 108 -7.07 -0.59 -5.16
N GLU A 109 -5.77 -0.86 -5.12
CA GLU A 109 -5.11 -1.37 -3.92
C GLU A 109 -5.20 -0.35 -2.77
N PHE A 110 -5.08 0.95 -3.07
CA PHE A 110 -5.31 2.00 -2.08
C PHE A 110 -6.74 1.98 -1.51
N MET A 111 -7.77 1.83 -2.36
CA MET A 111 -9.15 1.76 -1.91
C MET A 111 -9.42 0.50 -1.07
N LYS A 112 -8.87 -0.65 -1.45
CA LYS A 112 -8.96 -1.90 -0.67
C LYS A 112 -8.29 -1.75 0.70
N LEU A 113 -7.13 -1.09 0.76
CA LEU A 113 -6.46 -0.74 2.00
C LEU A 113 -7.36 0.13 2.88
N CYS A 114 -7.94 1.20 2.33
CA CYS A 114 -8.81 2.11 3.08
C CYS A 114 -10.08 1.43 3.59
N HIS A 115 -10.69 0.55 2.80
CA HIS A 115 -11.82 -0.27 3.24
C HIS A 115 -11.43 -1.18 4.41
N SER A 116 -10.30 -1.87 4.28
CA SER A 116 -9.76 -2.75 5.34
C SER A 116 -9.42 -1.96 6.60
N ALA A 117 -8.96 -0.73 6.47
CA ALA A 117 -8.59 0.16 7.57
C ALA A 117 -9.69 1.18 7.92
N SER A 118 -10.95 0.92 7.58
CA SER A 118 -12.05 1.90 7.66
C SER A 118 -12.28 2.50 9.05
N THR A 119 -11.94 1.77 10.12
CA THR A 119 -12.01 2.25 11.51
C THR A 119 -10.83 3.12 11.94
N LYS A 120 -9.76 3.14 11.13
CA LYS A 120 -8.49 3.82 11.39
C LYS A 120 -8.25 5.03 10.48
N VAL A 121 -8.97 5.11 9.35
CA VAL A 121 -8.84 6.21 8.38
C VAL A 121 -10.04 7.17 8.46
N SER A 122 -9.76 8.46 8.28
CA SER A 122 -10.82 9.46 8.13
C SER A 122 -11.49 9.29 6.77
N ARG A 123 -12.83 9.17 6.78
CA ARG A 123 -13.66 9.01 5.58
C ARG A 123 -13.39 10.11 4.55
N SER A 124 -13.55 11.37 4.91
CA SER A 124 -13.31 12.50 4.01
C SER A 124 -11.90 12.51 3.42
N ARG A 125 -10.91 12.12 4.22
CA ARG A 125 -9.51 12.12 3.79
C ARG A 125 -9.22 11.05 2.74
N TRP A 126 -9.64 9.80 2.94
CA TRP A 126 -9.35 8.75 1.94
C TRP A 126 -10.12 8.98 0.64
N ILE A 127 -11.29 9.63 0.70
CA ILE A 127 -12.04 10.01 -0.50
C ILE A 127 -11.30 11.09 -1.30
N ASP A 128 -10.78 12.13 -0.64
CA ASP A 128 -9.98 13.15 -1.33
C ASP A 128 -8.76 12.52 -2.04
N VAL A 129 -8.02 11.66 -1.33
CA VAL A 129 -6.85 10.97 -1.90
C VAL A 129 -7.25 10.09 -3.09
N THR A 130 -8.36 9.36 -3.00
CA THR A 130 -8.92 8.58 -4.11
C THR A 130 -9.24 9.48 -5.31
N GLY A 131 -9.86 10.65 -5.07
CA GLY A 131 -10.11 11.63 -6.12
C GLY A 131 -8.82 12.12 -6.81
N GLN A 132 -7.72 12.24 -6.07
CA GLN A 132 -6.41 12.57 -6.65
C GLN A 132 -5.85 11.43 -7.52
N PHE A 133 -5.96 10.17 -7.06
CA PHE A 133 -5.63 9.00 -7.89
C PHE A 133 -6.40 9.05 -9.20
N MET A 134 -7.72 9.27 -9.15
CA MET A 134 -8.56 9.31 -10.35
C MET A 134 -8.13 10.40 -11.33
N ARG A 135 -7.77 11.60 -10.83
CA ARG A 135 -7.24 12.68 -11.67
C ARG A 135 -5.91 12.30 -12.32
N GLN A 136 -5.00 11.69 -11.57
CA GLN A 136 -3.69 11.31 -12.11
C GLN A 136 -3.78 10.15 -13.11
N SER A 137 -4.64 9.15 -12.87
CA SER A 137 -4.93 8.09 -13.84
C SER A 137 -5.41 8.63 -15.18
N ARG A 138 -6.22 9.71 -15.18
CA ARG A 138 -6.68 10.37 -16.41
C ARG A 138 -5.53 11.01 -17.17
N PHE A 139 -4.63 11.71 -16.48
CA PHE A 139 -3.46 12.31 -17.12
C PHE A 139 -2.54 11.24 -17.71
N ASP A 140 -2.30 10.16 -16.98
CA ASP A 140 -1.51 9.01 -17.46
C ASP A 140 -2.15 8.37 -18.69
N ALA A 141 -3.46 8.12 -18.69
CA ALA A 141 -4.17 7.54 -19.83
C ALA A 141 -4.10 8.44 -21.08
N GLN A 142 -4.27 9.75 -20.92
CA GLN A 142 -4.20 10.72 -22.02
C GLN A 142 -2.78 10.84 -22.59
N GLU A 143 -1.76 10.84 -21.73
CA GLU A 143 -0.35 10.92 -22.13
C GLU A 143 0.07 9.65 -22.88
N ASN A 144 -0.31 8.48 -22.37
CA ASN A 144 0.01 7.20 -22.99
C ASN A 144 -0.74 6.99 -24.31
N ALA A 145 -2.00 7.44 -24.46
CA ALA A 145 -2.79 7.28 -25.69
C ALA A 145 -2.20 8.02 -26.91
N LEU A 146 -1.29 8.96 -26.64
CA LEU A 146 -0.53 9.67 -27.66
C LEU A 146 0.68 8.86 -28.14
N MET A 147 1.24 8.01 -27.28
CA MET A 147 2.44 7.22 -27.56
C MET A 147 2.13 5.95 -28.37
N ASP A 148 0.99 5.28 -28.13
CA ASP A 148 0.56 4.11 -28.91
C ASP A 148 -0.97 4.07 -29.11
N PRO A 149 -1.51 4.57 -30.23
CA PRO A 149 -2.95 4.52 -30.50
C PRO A 149 -3.52 3.12 -30.74
N SER A 150 -2.67 2.11 -30.91
CA SER A 150 -3.09 0.73 -31.25
C SER A 150 -3.18 -0.20 -30.05
N SER A 151 -2.68 0.21 -28.88
CA SER A 151 -2.80 -0.60 -27.67
C SER A 151 -4.26 -0.60 -27.18
N GLU A 152 -4.88 -1.78 -27.14
CA GLU A 152 -6.20 -1.95 -26.50
C GLU A 152 -6.16 -1.74 -24.97
N SER A 153 -4.97 -1.54 -24.37
CA SER A 153 -4.80 -1.17 -22.96
C SER A 153 -5.33 0.24 -22.64
N PHE A 154 -5.81 0.98 -23.64
CA PHE A 154 -6.20 2.40 -23.56
C PHE A 154 -7.64 2.67 -23.11
N ARG A 155 -8.42 1.65 -22.79
CA ARG A 155 -9.63 1.87 -22.00
C ARG A 155 -9.19 2.13 -20.56
N PHE A 156 -9.82 3.11 -19.89
CA PHE A 156 -9.86 3.11 -18.42
C PHE A 156 -10.01 1.67 -17.97
N PRO A 157 -9.19 1.17 -17.02
CA PRO A 157 -9.21 -0.23 -16.66
C PRO A 157 -10.67 -0.63 -16.44
N SER A 158 -11.16 -1.52 -17.31
CA SER A 158 -12.34 -2.29 -17.00
C SER A 158 -11.86 -3.25 -15.93
N PHE A 159 -12.26 -3.02 -14.69
CA PHE A 159 -11.79 -3.79 -13.56
C PHE A 159 -12.22 -5.25 -13.77
N GLY A 160 -11.27 -6.17 -13.66
CA GLY A 160 -11.51 -7.61 -13.73
C GLY A 160 -11.95 -8.18 -12.37
N ASP A 161 -12.94 -9.07 -12.43
CA ASP A 161 -13.46 -10.01 -11.42
C ASP A 161 -13.73 -9.48 -10.00
N PHE A 162 -14.78 -8.67 -9.89
CA PHE A 162 -15.66 -8.69 -8.71
C PHE A 162 -16.89 -9.55 -9.06
N GLY A 163 -16.69 -10.87 -9.21
CA GLY A 163 -17.65 -11.75 -9.89
C GLY A 163 -17.49 -11.68 -11.42
N GLU A 164 -18.04 -12.65 -12.16
CA GLU A 164 -17.77 -12.95 -13.59
C GLU A 164 -18.00 -11.79 -14.61
N GLU A 165 -18.22 -10.54 -14.18
CA GLU A 165 -18.38 -9.35 -15.03
C GLU A 165 -17.29 -8.30 -14.81
N ARG A 166 -16.81 -7.72 -15.92
CA ARG A 166 -15.88 -6.59 -15.94
C ARG A 166 -16.59 -5.31 -15.55
N ILE A 167 -16.31 -4.76 -14.37
CA ILE A 167 -16.95 -3.53 -13.87
C ILE A 167 -16.20 -2.28 -14.39
N PRO A 168 -16.85 -1.38 -15.12
CA PRO A 168 -16.27 -0.11 -15.51
C PRO A 168 -15.92 0.78 -14.29
N PHE A 169 -14.89 1.60 -14.41
CA PHE A 169 -14.41 2.49 -13.34
C PHE A 169 -15.47 3.42 -12.74
N TYR A 170 -16.49 3.82 -13.50
CA TYR A 170 -17.61 4.62 -12.99
C TYR A 170 -18.60 3.80 -12.15
N GLU A 171 -18.78 2.51 -12.45
CA GLU A 171 -19.58 1.60 -11.62
C GLU A 171 -18.86 1.24 -10.32
N LEU A 172 -17.53 1.26 -10.28
CA LEU A 172 -16.80 1.15 -9.00
C LEU A 172 -16.99 2.40 -8.14
N VAL A 173 -16.98 3.58 -8.76
CA VAL A 173 -17.31 4.84 -8.07
C VAL A 173 -18.77 4.84 -7.61
N LEU A 174 -19.71 4.34 -8.41
CA LEU A 174 -21.12 4.18 -8.02
C LEU A 174 -21.33 3.06 -6.99
N TRP A 175 -20.55 1.99 -7.02
CA TRP A 175 -20.59 0.92 -6.01
C TRP A 175 -20.06 1.43 -4.67
N ILE A 176 -18.99 2.24 -4.71
CA ILE A 176 -18.48 3.01 -3.57
C ILE A 176 -19.58 3.98 -3.09
N ASP A 177 -20.25 4.71 -3.98
CA ASP A 177 -21.36 5.63 -3.67
C ASP A 177 -22.60 4.92 -3.08
N GLU A 178 -22.93 3.72 -3.55
CA GLU A 178 -24.03 2.89 -3.06
C GLU A 178 -23.73 2.25 -1.69
N HIS A 179 -22.45 2.04 -1.36
CA HIS A 179 -22.02 1.37 -0.12
C HIS A 179 -21.35 2.32 0.89
N LEU A 180 -21.17 3.58 0.53
CA LEU A 180 -20.67 4.65 1.40
C LEU A 180 -21.60 5.85 1.22
N ASP A 181 -22.42 6.16 2.25
CA ASP A 181 -23.40 7.26 2.34
C ASP A 181 -23.14 8.57 1.55
N GLU A 182 -24.23 9.32 1.29
CA GLU A 182 -24.44 10.58 0.52
C GLU A 182 -23.35 11.69 0.47
N GLU A 183 -22.24 11.62 1.21
CA GLU A 183 -21.14 12.60 1.17
C GLU A 183 -20.29 12.55 -0.12
N PHE A 184 -20.30 11.44 -0.87
CA PHE A 184 -19.50 11.29 -2.10
C PHE A 184 -19.92 12.26 -3.22
N SER A 185 -21.18 12.68 -3.24
CA SER A 185 -21.71 13.63 -4.23
C SER A 185 -21.13 15.05 -4.10
N GLN A 186 -20.51 15.40 -2.97
CA GLN A 186 -19.93 16.74 -2.73
C GLN A 186 -18.44 16.85 -3.08
N ILE A 187 -17.74 15.72 -3.25
CA ILE A 187 -16.38 15.75 -3.82
C ILE A 187 -16.55 16.06 -5.29
N GLY A 188 -16.37 17.33 -5.68
CA GLY A 188 -16.62 17.86 -7.01
C GLY A 188 -15.96 17.07 -8.14
N PHE A 189 -16.61 15.98 -8.55
CA PHE A 189 -16.37 15.30 -9.82
C PHE A 189 -16.91 16.15 -10.99
N ASP A 190 -17.75 17.15 -10.70
CA ASP A 190 -18.25 18.15 -11.64
C ASP A 190 -17.14 18.98 -12.31
N GLU A 191 -15.98 19.16 -11.67
CA GLU A 191 -14.82 19.83 -12.29
C GLU A 191 -14.00 18.92 -13.20
N ILE A 192 -14.28 17.61 -13.25
CA ILE A 192 -13.59 16.69 -14.14
C ILE A 192 -14.50 16.50 -15.36
N PRO A 193 -14.24 17.15 -16.51
CA PRO A 193 -15.18 17.12 -17.63
C PRO A 193 -15.46 15.67 -18.02
N TYR A 194 -16.71 15.24 -17.88
CA TYR A 194 -17.22 13.93 -18.31
C TYR A 194 -17.41 13.85 -19.83
N ASP A 195 -16.64 14.63 -20.59
CA ASP A 195 -16.72 14.64 -22.04
C ASP A 195 -15.96 13.43 -22.60
N VAL A 196 -16.56 12.25 -22.46
CA VAL A 196 -16.23 11.03 -23.21
C VAL A 196 -16.67 11.18 -24.68
N GLN A 197 -17.35 12.26 -25.05
CA GLN A 197 -17.86 12.48 -26.41
C GLN A 197 -17.79 13.93 -26.89
N THR A 198 -16.61 14.52 -26.86
CA THR A 198 -16.22 15.36 -28.00
C THR A 198 -14.89 14.81 -28.46
N SER A 199 -14.65 14.64 -29.75
CA SER A 199 -13.29 14.42 -30.25
C SER A 199 -12.61 15.79 -30.22
N PRO A 200 -11.78 16.15 -29.20
CA PRO A 200 -10.87 17.25 -29.41
C PRO A 200 -9.79 16.66 -30.30
N GLY A 201 -9.32 17.36 -31.34
CA GLY A 201 -8.17 16.87 -32.09
C GLY A 201 -7.05 16.46 -31.12
N ARG A 202 -6.32 15.37 -31.40
CA ARG A 202 -5.31 14.74 -30.52
C ARG A 202 -4.40 15.73 -29.75
N LYS A 203 -4.09 16.87 -30.36
CA LYS A 203 -3.31 17.98 -29.78
C LYS A 203 -4.03 18.72 -28.63
N SER A 204 -5.35 18.88 -28.71
CA SER A 204 -6.18 19.55 -27.70
C SER A 204 -6.30 18.71 -26.42
N ALA A 205 -6.41 17.38 -26.53
CA ALA A 205 -6.40 16.49 -25.36
C ALA A 205 -5.03 16.49 -24.66
N PHE A 206 -3.93 16.48 -25.43
CA PHE A 206 -2.58 16.60 -24.89
C PHE A 206 -2.35 17.92 -24.14
N HIS A 207 -2.74 19.06 -24.75
CA HIS A 207 -2.62 20.35 -24.10
C HIS A 207 -3.46 20.44 -22.81
N ALA A 208 -4.67 19.86 -22.80
CA ALA A 208 -5.49 19.78 -21.60
C ALA A 208 -4.85 18.92 -20.50
N ALA A 209 -4.26 17.77 -20.84
CA ALA A 209 -3.52 16.92 -19.90
C ALA A 209 -2.30 17.65 -19.32
N GLN A 210 -1.54 18.35 -20.16
CA GLN A 210 -0.35 19.08 -19.76
C GLN A 210 -0.69 20.26 -18.84
N GLU A 211 -1.75 21.01 -19.16
CA GLU A 211 -2.23 22.11 -18.31
C GLU A 211 -2.81 21.57 -16.99
N GLY A 212 -3.53 20.44 -17.06
CA GLY A 212 -4.01 19.70 -15.90
C GLY A 212 -2.87 19.27 -14.97
N ARG A 213 -1.76 18.72 -15.50
CA ARG A 213 -0.57 18.36 -14.70
C ARG A 213 0.14 19.57 -14.09
N LYS A 214 0.03 20.77 -14.67
CA LYS A 214 0.51 22.00 -14.02
C LYS A 214 -0.38 22.39 -12.83
N LYS A 215 -1.71 22.31 -13.00
CA LYS A 215 -2.68 22.58 -11.93
C LYS A 215 -2.62 21.52 -10.82
N TYR A 216 -2.35 20.27 -11.16
CA TYR A 216 -2.28 19.12 -10.26
C TYR A 216 -0.95 18.35 -10.45
N PRO A 217 0.16 18.86 -9.89
CA PRO A 217 1.48 18.25 -10.03
C PRO A 217 1.54 16.82 -9.47
N LEU A 218 2.15 15.92 -10.22
CA LEU A 218 2.33 14.51 -9.81
C LEU A 218 3.09 14.38 -8.48
N ASN A 219 4.05 15.27 -8.21
CA ASN A 219 4.82 15.25 -6.96
C ASN A 219 3.95 15.58 -5.73
N GLN A 220 3.01 16.53 -5.85
CA GLN A 220 2.09 16.87 -4.76
C GLN A 220 1.13 15.73 -4.46
N PHE A 221 0.64 15.07 -5.51
CA PHE A 221 -0.15 13.85 -5.37
C PHE A 221 0.63 12.76 -4.62
N LYS A 222 1.87 12.47 -5.04
CA LYS A 222 2.74 11.47 -4.40
C LYS A 222 2.96 11.78 -2.93
N GLU A 223 3.30 13.03 -2.61
CA GLU A 223 3.49 13.50 -1.24
C GLU A 223 2.21 13.30 -0.41
N THR A 224 1.05 13.64 -0.97
CA THR A 224 -0.24 13.48 -0.29
C THR A 224 -0.54 12.01 0.03
N VAL A 225 -0.33 11.10 -0.93
CA VAL A 225 -0.53 9.67 -0.71
C VAL A 225 0.45 9.14 0.33
N MET A 226 1.72 9.53 0.26
CA MET A 226 2.74 9.10 1.22
C MET A 226 2.43 9.57 2.65
N LEU A 227 2.03 10.82 2.82
CA LEU A 227 1.58 11.35 4.11
C LEU A 227 0.35 10.60 4.64
N PHE A 228 -0.59 10.24 3.77
CA PHE A 228 -1.72 9.41 4.16
C PHE A 228 -1.28 8.03 4.68
N LEU A 229 -0.38 7.36 3.95
CA LEU A 229 0.11 6.03 4.33
C LEU A 229 0.92 6.07 5.64
N LEU A 230 1.74 7.12 5.81
CA LEU A 230 2.46 7.38 7.07
C LEU A 230 1.50 7.56 8.24
N ASP A 231 0.49 8.42 8.08
CA ASP A 231 -0.48 8.67 9.15
C ASP A 231 -1.26 7.40 9.48
N LEU A 232 -1.70 6.63 8.48
CA LEU A 232 -2.33 5.33 8.72
C LEU A 232 -1.41 4.41 9.52
N MET A 233 -0.13 4.31 9.15
CA MET A 233 0.85 3.50 9.86
C MET A 233 0.95 3.87 11.35
N THR A 234 0.84 5.17 11.70
CA THR A 234 0.88 5.62 13.11
C THR A 234 -0.35 5.21 13.93
N THR A 235 -1.44 4.80 13.29
CA THR A 235 -2.67 4.33 13.97
C THR A 235 -2.70 2.82 14.22
N LEU A 236 -1.75 2.09 13.63
CA LEU A 236 -1.61 0.64 13.75
C LEU A 236 -0.73 0.30 14.96
N ASP A 237 -0.93 -0.88 15.53
CA ASP A 237 -0.18 -1.27 16.73
C ASP A 237 1.29 -1.50 16.37
N GLN A 238 2.21 -0.97 17.18
CA GLN A 238 3.64 -1.21 16.92
C GLN A 238 3.98 -2.70 17.20
N PRO A 239 4.78 -3.38 16.36
CA PRO A 239 5.16 -4.77 16.62
C PRO A 239 5.93 -4.93 17.92
N VAL A 240 5.64 -5.98 18.68
CA VAL A 240 6.31 -6.29 19.96
C VAL A 240 7.84 -6.37 19.79
N LEU A 241 8.33 -7.01 18.73
CA LEU A 241 9.78 -7.13 18.51
C LEU A 241 10.45 -5.77 18.26
N MET A 242 9.77 -4.87 17.56
CA MET A 242 10.27 -3.50 17.32
C MET A 242 10.25 -2.66 18.59
N GLN A 243 9.24 -2.85 19.44
CA GLN A 243 9.16 -2.24 20.76
C GLN A 243 10.32 -2.69 21.65
N LEU A 244 10.66 -3.98 21.63
CA LEU A 244 11.80 -4.54 22.37
C LEU A 244 13.14 -3.97 21.88
N GLU A 245 13.36 -3.92 20.57
CA GLU A 245 14.55 -3.32 19.97
C GLU A 245 14.74 -1.86 20.39
N ARG A 246 13.64 -1.10 20.45
CA ARG A 246 13.62 0.31 20.89
C ARG A 246 13.64 0.48 22.41
N GLY A 247 13.62 -0.63 23.17
CA GLY A 247 13.66 -0.64 24.63
C GLY A 247 12.39 -0.11 25.30
N LYS A 248 11.22 -0.22 24.67
CA LYS A 248 9.94 0.22 25.25
C LYS A 248 8.83 -0.75 24.92
N LEU A 249 8.58 -1.72 25.80
CA LEU A 249 7.52 -2.72 25.64
C LEU A 249 6.18 -2.22 26.21
N GLY A 250 5.23 -1.92 25.34
CA GLY A 250 3.89 -1.45 25.67
C GLY A 250 3.93 -0.18 26.52
N ASN A 251 3.36 -0.26 27.71
CA ASN A 251 3.34 0.83 28.68
C ASN A 251 4.53 0.81 29.65
N LEU A 252 5.48 -0.11 29.50
CA LEU A 252 6.66 -0.17 30.35
C LEU A 252 7.64 0.94 29.99
N SER A 253 8.25 1.53 31.00
CA SER A 253 9.44 2.37 30.83
C SER A 253 10.62 1.54 30.32
N ARG A 254 11.66 2.24 29.84
CA ARG A 254 12.89 1.58 29.37
C ARG A 254 13.55 0.72 30.44
N MET A 255 13.61 1.24 31.68
CA MET A 255 14.16 0.51 32.81
C MET A 255 13.33 -0.73 33.14
N GLU A 256 11.99 -0.63 33.11
CA GLU A 256 11.11 -1.79 33.33
C GLU A 256 11.22 -2.83 32.22
N THR A 257 11.40 -2.39 30.97
CA THR A 257 11.64 -3.27 29.82
C THR A 257 12.98 -4.00 29.96
N GLU A 258 14.06 -3.30 30.34
CA GLU A 258 15.38 -3.89 30.59
C GLU A 258 15.34 -4.91 31.75
N LEU A 259 14.65 -4.59 32.84
CA LEU A 259 14.45 -5.52 33.97
C LEU A 259 13.67 -6.77 33.54
N LEU A 260 12.64 -6.61 32.71
CA LEU A 260 11.89 -7.74 32.17
C LEU A 260 12.77 -8.62 31.28
N LEU A 261 13.53 -8.04 30.36
CA LEU A 261 14.45 -8.75 29.47
C LEU A 261 15.49 -9.56 30.28
N GLN A 262 16.10 -8.96 31.29
CA GLN A 262 17.02 -9.64 32.20
C GLN A 262 16.35 -10.83 32.92
N ARG A 263 15.11 -10.65 33.37
CA ARG A 263 14.34 -11.70 34.05
C ARG A 263 14.01 -12.88 33.14
N VAL A 264 13.76 -12.65 31.85
CA VAL A 264 13.47 -13.71 30.86
C VAL A 264 14.72 -14.24 30.15
N GLY A 265 15.91 -13.74 30.52
CA GLY A 265 17.18 -14.23 29.99
C GLY A 265 17.54 -13.72 28.59
N ILE A 266 16.86 -12.68 28.10
CA ILE A 266 17.20 -11.99 26.87
C ILE A 266 18.19 -10.87 27.24
N ARG A 267 19.40 -10.90 26.64
CA ARG A 267 20.47 -9.95 26.91
C ARG A 267 20.69 -9.00 25.74
#